data_AF-A0A554KG65-F1
#
_entry.id   AF-A0A554KG65-F1
#
_cell.length_a   1.000
_cell.length_b   1.000
_cell.length_c   1.000
_cell.angle_alpha   90.00
_cell.angle_beta   90.00
_cell.angle_gamma   90.00
#
_symmetry.space_group_name_H-M   'P 1'
#
loop_
_entity.id
_entity.type
_entity.pdbx_description
1 polymer ?
#
loop_
_entity_poly.entity_id
_entity_poly.type
_entity_poly.pdbx_seq_one_letter_code
_entity_poly.pdbx_strand_id
1 'polypeptide(L)'
;MLLKLPQEPSQIATTIVRISFGVSLMFVALAHFSDLQSFSLVVSDGLEFLGPLPRLWAYIQPSLMLFGGALLAINRFPILATWCAGVALAVIPVGMLSKTIFGLDLADMMASAINAWIWLLIFLAIVKMTAPAKS
;
A
#
# COMPACT_ATOMS: atom_id res chain seq x y z
N MET A 1 -26.17 13.79 -6.67
CA MET A 1 -25.54 13.15 -7.85
C MET A 1 -25.84 11.66 -7.76
N LEU A 2 -26.74 11.13 -8.60
CA LEU A 2 -27.07 9.70 -8.61
C LEU A 2 -25.83 8.90 -9.06
N LEU A 3 -25.36 7.98 -8.22
CA LEU A 3 -24.34 7.00 -8.59
C LEU A 3 -24.92 6.12 -9.70
N LYS A 4 -24.49 6.35 -10.96
CA LYS A 4 -24.78 5.39 -12.04
C LYS A 4 -23.88 4.18 -11.84
N LEU A 5 -24.49 3.02 -11.59
CA LEU A 5 -23.78 1.76 -11.52
C LEU A 5 -23.19 1.40 -12.90
N PRO A 6 -21.97 0.84 -12.96
CA PRO A 6 -21.39 0.36 -14.21
C PRO A 6 -22.30 -0.72 -14.82
N GLN A 7 -22.48 -0.68 -16.14
CA GLN A 7 -23.34 -1.60 -16.87
C GLN A 7 -22.54 -2.62 -17.70
N GLU A 8 -21.28 -2.32 -18.00
CA GLU A 8 -20.39 -3.21 -18.76
C GLU A 8 -19.64 -4.19 -17.83
N PRO A 9 -19.54 -5.49 -18.18
CA PRO A 9 -18.88 -6.49 -17.33
C PRO A 9 -17.46 -6.12 -16.91
N SER A 10 -16.66 -5.53 -17.80
CA SER A 10 -15.29 -5.10 -17.51
C SER A 10 -15.24 -3.96 -16.50
N GLN A 11 -16.19 -3.02 -16.56
CA GLN A 11 -16.30 -1.90 -15.62
C GLN A 11 -16.78 -2.38 -14.25
N ILE A 12 -17.69 -3.35 -14.21
CA ILE A 12 -18.15 -4.00 -12.98
C ILE A 12 -16.97 -4.69 -12.29
N ALA A 13 -16.25 -5.55 -13.01
CA ALA A 13 -15.09 -6.27 -12.48
C ALA A 13 -14.00 -5.30 -11.99
N THR A 14 -13.69 -4.27 -12.77
CA THR A 14 -12.72 -3.23 -12.37
C THR A 14 -13.14 -2.51 -11.10
N THR A 15 -14.42 -2.17 -10.98
CA THR A 15 -14.96 -1.48 -9.80
C THR A 15 -14.87 -2.37 -8.56
N ILE A 16 -15.26 -3.65 -8.67
CA ILE A 16 -15.18 -4.61 -7.56
C ILE A 16 -13.73 -4.77 -7.10
N VAL A 17 -12.80 -5.05 -8.02
CA VAL A 17 -11.38 -5.27 -7.68
C VAL A 17 -10.77 -4.01 -7.04
N ARG A 18 -11.06 -2.82 -7.57
CA ARG A 18 -10.58 -1.56 -7.00
C ARG A 18 -11.12 -1.32 -5.59
N ILE A 19 -12.41 -1.53 -5.36
CA ILE A 19 -13.03 -1.39 -4.02
C ILE A 19 -12.41 -2.39 -3.06
N SER A 20 -12.37 -3.68 -3.43
CA SER A 20 -11.80 -4.73 -2.59
C SER A 20 -10.35 -4.44 -2.22
N PHE A 21 -9.53 -4.04 -3.18
CA PHE A 21 -8.13 -3.69 -2.93
C PHE A 21 -7.99 -2.45 -2.03
N GLY A 22 -8.77 -1.39 -2.31
CA GLY A 22 -8.75 -0.18 -1.51
C GLY A 22 -9.15 -0.43 -0.05
N VAL A 23 -10.21 -1.21 0.18
CA VAL A 23 -10.65 -1.61 1.52
C VAL A 23 -9.61 -2.51 2.21
N SER A 24 -8.97 -3.43 1.48
CA SER A 24 -7.88 -4.25 2.03
C SER A 24 -6.71 -3.39 2.51
N LEU A 25 -6.30 -2.35 1.77
CA LEU A 25 -5.27 -1.42 2.23
C LEU A 25 -5.68 -0.69 3.52
N MET A 26 -6.95 -0.31 3.64
CA MET A 26 -7.47 0.29 4.86
C MET A 26 -7.40 -0.67 6.05
N PHE A 27 -7.75 -1.95 5.86
CA PHE A 27 -7.64 -2.94 6.94
C PHE A 27 -6.20 -3.23 7.34
N VAL A 28 -5.27 -3.30 6.39
CA VAL A 28 -3.83 -3.41 6.70
C VAL A 28 -3.37 -2.19 7.51
N ALA A 29 -3.77 -0.98 7.13
CA ALA A 29 -3.45 0.23 7.88
C ALA A 29 -4.01 0.19 9.32
N LEU A 30 -5.28 -0.20 9.47
CA LEU A 30 -5.92 -0.30 10.78
C LEU A 30 -5.26 -1.37 11.65
N ALA A 31 -4.83 -2.49 11.08
CA ALA A 31 -4.06 -3.50 11.79
C ALA A 31 -2.73 -2.92 12.31
N HIS A 32 -1.99 -2.19 11.47
CA HIS A 32 -0.77 -1.51 11.91
C HIS A 32 -1.02 -0.46 13.00
N PHE A 33 -2.12 0.28 12.94
CA PHE A 33 -2.47 1.23 14.01
C PHE A 33 -2.94 0.55 15.29
N SER A 34 -3.59 -0.61 15.20
CA SER A 34 -4.06 -1.36 16.36
C SER A 34 -2.91 -1.93 17.21
N ASP A 35 -1.76 -2.19 16.59
CA ASP A 35 -0.54 -2.65 17.24
C ASP A 35 0.68 -1.84 16.76
N LEU A 36 0.56 -0.52 16.91
CA LEU A 36 1.55 0.43 16.38
C LEU A 36 2.92 0.29 17.05
N GLN A 37 2.95 -0.12 18.31
CA GLN A 37 4.20 -0.34 19.02
C GLN A 37 5.00 -1.48 18.37
N SER A 38 4.37 -2.64 18.17
CA SER A 38 5.04 -3.80 17.54
C SER A 38 5.40 -3.49 16.10
N PHE A 39 4.51 -2.85 15.35
CA PHE A 39 4.81 -2.43 13.98
C PHE A 39 5.99 -1.46 13.92
N SER A 40 6.04 -0.47 14.82
CA SER A 40 7.15 0.48 14.87
C SER A 40 8.49 -0.18 15.21
N LEU A 41 8.49 -1.22 16.05
CA LEU A 41 9.69 -2.01 16.32
C LEU A 41 10.13 -2.76 15.06
N VAL A 42 9.21 -3.44 14.37
CA VAL A 42 9.49 -4.13 13.11
C VAL A 42 10.00 -3.17 12.04
N VAL A 43 9.47 -1.95 11.93
CA VAL A 43 9.97 -0.98 10.95
C VAL A 43 11.38 -0.48 11.31
N SER A 44 11.70 -0.37 12.60
CA SER A 44 12.97 0.18 13.08
C SER A 44 14.11 -0.83 13.16
N ASP A 45 13.77 -2.11 13.28
CA ASP A 45 14.72 -3.21 13.45
C ASP A 45 15.77 -3.25 12.31
N GLY A 46 17.05 -3.13 12.67
CA GLY A 46 18.18 -3.03 11.73
C GLY A 46 18.40 -1.65 11.10
N LEU A 47 17.58 -0.66 11.45
CA LEU A 47 17.63 0.70 10.93
C LEU A 47 17.78 1.73 12.07
N GLU A 48 18.17 1.30 13.27
CA GLU A 48 18.25 2.13 14.47
C GLU A 48 19.25 3.28 14.31
N PHE A 49 20.27 3.11 13.47
CA PHE A 49 21.25 4.15 13.14
C PHE A 49 20.63 5.37 12.46
N LEU A 50 19.43 5.24 11.86
CA LEU A 50 18.65 6.33 11.28
C LEU A 50 17.86 7.13 12.35
N GLY A 51 18.02 6.77 13.63
CA GLY A 51 17.44 7.48 14.76
C GLY A 51 15.91 7.42 14.77
N PRO A 52 15.20 8.56 14.76
CA PRO A 52 13.74 8.58 14.85
C PRO A 52 13.04 8.30 13.51
N LEU A 53 13.75 8.29 12.38
CA LEU A 53 13.14 8.21 11.04
C LEU A 53 12.29 6.95 10.80
N PRO A 54 12.75 5.73 11.14
CA PRO A 54 11.93 4.53 10.92
C PRO A 54 10.65 4.56 11.77
N ARG A 55 10.73 5.09 12.99
CA ARG A 55 9.57 5.25 13.86
C ARG A 55 8.57 6.24 13.31
N LEU A 56 9.02 7.38 12.77
CA LEU A 56 8.14 8.32 12.08
C LEU A 56 7.47 7.66 10.87
N TRP A 57 8.23 6.88 10.11
CA TRP A 57 7.70 6.15 8.95
C TRP A 57 6.62 5.13 9.34
N ALA A 58 6.72 4.51 10.52
CA ALA A 58 5.69 3.60 11.04
C ALA A 58 4.31 4.27 11.23
N TYR A 59 4.24 5.60 11.35
CA TYR A 59 2.97 6.35 11.32
C TYR A 59 2.56 6.74 9.90
N ILE A 60 3.54 7.14 9.07
CA ILE A 60 3.29 7.64 7.72
C ILE A 60 2.78 6.52 6.81
N GLN A 61 3.43 5.36 6.79
CA GLN A 61 3.08 4.29 5.87
C GLN A 61 1.63 3.79 6.06
N PRO A 62 1.15 3.45 7.28
CA PRO A 62 -0.25 3.08 7.49
C PRO A 62 -1.21 4.22 7.15
N SER A 63 -0.85 5.49 7.44
CA SER A 63 -1.67 6.63 7.03
C SER A 63 -1.85 6.70 5.52
N LEU A 64 -0.76 6.52 4.76
CA LEU A 64 -0.79 6.50 3.30
C LEU A 64 -1.62 5.32 2.76
N MET A 65 -1.53 4.13 3.38
CA MET A 65 -2.39 2.99 3.04
C MET A 65 -3.87 3.29 3.31
N LEU A 66 -4.19 3.92 4.44
CA LEU A 66 -5.55 4.25 4.82
C LEU A 66 -6.17 5.26 3.85
N PHE A 67 -5.50 6.39 3.60
CA PHE A 67 -6.00 7.43 2.70
C PHE A 67 -5.96 6.98 1.24
N GLY A 68 -4.87 6.34 0.80
CA GLY A 68 -4.75 5.82 -0.55
C GLY A 68 -5.80 4.75 -0.85
N GLY A 69 -6.01 3.82 0.09
CA GLY A 69 -7.03 2.79 0.00
C GLY A 69 -8.45 3.36 -0.07
N ALA A 70 -8.77 4.31 0.80
CA ALA A 70 -10.07 4.97 0.81
C ALA A 70 -10.34 5.71 -0.51
N LEU A 71 -9.38 6.52 -0.98
CA LEU A 71 -9.49 7.28 -2.22
C LEU A 71 -9.60 6.38 -3.46
N LEU A 72 -8.83 5.28 -3.49
CA LEU A 72 -8.92 4.26 -4.54
C LEU A 72 -10.32 3.62 -4.55
N ALA A 73 -10.83 3.20 -3.39
CA ALA A 73 -12.12 2.54 -3.29
C ALA A 73 -13.26 3.42 -3.81
N ILE A 74 -13.29 4.69 -3.43
CA ILE A 74 -14.32 5.65 -3.87
C ILE A 74 -14.06 6.26 -5.25
N ASN A 75 -12.94 5.91 -5.89
CA ASN A 75 -12.51 6.42 -7.19
C ASN A 75 -12.46 7.97 -7.26
N ARG A 76 -11.88 8.61 -6.23
CA ARG A 76 -11.73 10.07 -6.16
C ARG A 76 -10.28 10.46 -6.09
N PHE A 77 -9.95 11.61 -6.68
CA PHE A 77 -8.59 12.15 -6.73
C PHE A 77 -7.56 11.09 -7.17
N PRO A 78 -7.70 10.52 -8.38
CA PRO A 78 -6.94 9.33 -8.80
C PRO A 78 -5.43 9.53 -8.69
N ILE A 79 -4.91 10.72 -9.00
CA ILE A 79 -3.49 11.03 -8.85
C ILE A 79 -3.04 10.91 -7.39
N LEU A 80 -3.79 11.49 -6.45
CA LEU A 80 -3.49 11.42 -5.01
C LEU A 80 -3.62 9.98 -4.49
N ALA A 81 -4.68 9.28 -4.90
CA ALA A 81 -4.91 7.89 -4.54
C ALA A 81 -3.75 6.99 -4.98
N THR A 82 -3.27 7.16 -6.22
CA THR A 82 -2.12 6.45 -6.78
C THR A 82 -0.83 6.79 -6.04
N TRP A 83 -0.56 8.07 -5.71
CA TRP A 83 0.63 8.44 -4.95
C TRP A 83 0.61 7.84 -3.54
N CYS A 84 -0.49 7.99 -2.80
CA CYS A 84 -0.58 7.47 -1.44
C CYS A 84 -0.44 5.94 -1.38
N ALA A 85 -1.24 5.21 -2.15
CA ALA A 85 -1.19 3.75 -2.16
C ALA A 85 0.12 3.22 -2.76
N GLY A 86 0.60 3.85 -3.84
CA GLY A 86 1.83 3.45 -4.52
C GLY A 86 3.06 3.63 -3.64
N VAL A 87 3.23 4.79 -2.99
CA VAL A 87 4.37 5.04 -2.09
C VAL A 87 4.31 4.11 -0.88
N ALA A 88 3.13 3.94 -0.28
CA ALA A 88 2.92 3.04 0.84
C ALA A 88 3.35 1.59 0.55
N LEU A 89 3.11 1.11 -0.67
CA LEU A 89 3.46 -0.25 -1.08
C LEU A 89 4.90 -0.36 -1.58
N ALA A 90 5.37 0.61 -2.37
CA ALA A 90 6.68 0.58 -3.03
C ALA A 90 7.84 0.67 -2.03
N VAL A 91 7.63 1.31 -0.89
CA VAL A 91 8.66 1.41 0.15
C VAL A 91 8.92 0.08 0.84
N ILE A 92 7.95 -0.84 0.90
CA ILE A 92 8.05 -2.07 1.68
C ILE A 92 9.19 -2.96 1.17
N PRO A 93 9.28 -3.34 -0.12
CA PRO A 93 10.37 -4.18 -0.58
C PRO A 93 11.74 -3.47 -0.42
N VAL A 94 11.79 -2.15 -0.62
CA VAL A 94 13.03 -1.37 -0.40
C VAL A 94 13.45 -1.41 1.06
N GLY A 95 12.52 -1.17 1.98
CA GLY A 95 12.77 -1.19 3.43
C GLY A 95 13.20 -2.57 3.90
N MET A 96 12.46 -3.63 3.54
CA MET A 96 12.79 -5.01 3.92
C MET A 96 14.16 -5.44 3.38
N LEU A 97 14.49 -5.14 2.12
CA LEU A 97 15.79 -5.51 1.56
C LEU A 97 16.92 -4.62 2.06
N SER A 98 16.66 -3.35 2.43
CA SER A 98 17.69 -2.48 2.99
C SER A 98 18.23 -2.99 4.32
N LYS A 99 17.38 -3.63 5.14
CA LYS A 99 17.76 -4.22 6.42
C LYS A 99 18.85 -5.28 6.31
N THR A 100 18.93 -5.99 5.18
CA THR A 100 19.93 -7.04 4.98
C THR A 100 21.34 -6.49 4.81
N ILE A 101 21.44 -5.24 4.33
CA ILE A 101 22.69 -4.48 4.24
C ILE A 101 23.22 -4.15 5.65
N PHE A 102 22.33 -4.09 6.64
CA PHE A 102 22.62 -3.71 8.02
C PHE A 102 22.58 -4.89 9.01
N GLY A 103 22.70 -6.13 8.52
CA GLY A 103 22.96 -7.30 9.35
C GLY A 103 21.78 -8.23 9.64
N LEU A 104 20.60 -7.95 9.08
CA LEU A 104 19.49 -8.92 9.11
C LEU A 104 19.62 -9.97 8.01
N ASP A 105 19.14 -11.18 8.27
CA ASP A 105 19.16 -12.25 7.28
C ASP A 105 18.23 -11.92 6.11
N LEU A 106 18.74 -12.12 4.89
CA LEU A 106 17.95 -12.00 3.68
C LEU A 106 16.78 -12.96 3.68
N ALA A 107 16.96 -14.19 4.16
CA ALA A 107 15.91 -15.21 4.18
C ALA A 107 14.67 -14.73 4.96
N ASP A 108 14.88 -14.04 6.08
CA ASP A 108 13.81 -13.52 6.93
C ASP A 108 13.05 -12.35 6.26
N MET A 109 13.75 -11.54 5.46
CA MET A 109 13.15 -10.37 4.79
C MET A 109 12.43 -10.73 3.49
N MET A 110 12.79 -11.86 2.87
CA MET A 110 12.29 -12.26 1.55
C MET A 110 10.76 -12.41 1.49
N ALA A 111 10.15 -13.04 2.50
CA ALA A 111 8.71 -13.29 2.50
C ALA A 111 7.90 -11.97 2.45
N SER A 112 8.26 -11.01 3.30
CA SER A 112 7.64 -9.68 3.35
C SER A 112 7.88 -8.89 2.06
N ALA A 113 9.10 -8.94 1.52
CA ALA A 113 9.43 -8.26 0.26
C ALA A 113 8.65 -8.83 -0.94
N ILE A 114 8.56 -10.16 -1.07
CA ILE A 114 7.79 -10.82 -2.14
C ILE A 114 6.31 -10.48 -2.03
N ASN A 115 5.75 -10.55 -0.82
CA ASN A 115 4.35 -10.19 -0.62
C ASN A 115 4.08 -8.75 -1.08
N ALA A 116 4.95 -7.79 -0.71
CA ALA A 116 4.78 -6.42 -1.16
C ALA A 116 4.86 -6.25 -2.70
N TRP A 117 5.71 -7.03 -3.38
CA TRP A 117 5.73 -7.05 -4.84
C TRP A 117 4.41 -7.53 -5.45
N ILE A 118 3.78 -8.55 -4.87
CA ILE A 118 2.47 -9.04 -5.32
C ILE A 118 1.42 -7.93 -5.19
N TRP A 119 1.39 -7.22 -4.05
CA TRP A 119 0.48 -6.09 -3.85
C TRP A 119 0.74 -4.95 -4.83
N LEU A 120 2.00 -4.64 -5.14
CA LEU A 120 2.38 -3.65 -6.16
C LEU A 120 1.89 -4.04 -7.56
N LEU A 121 2.01 -5.32 -7.94
CA LEU A 121 1.52 -5.80 -9.24
C LEU A 121 -0.01 -5.66 -9.35
N ILE A 122 -0.74 -6.01 -8.29
CA ILE A 122 -2.19 -5.84 -8.22
C ILE A 122 -2.55 -4.35 -8.31
N PHE A 123 -1.84 -3.49 -7.55
CA PHE A 123 -2.01 -2.04 -7.61
C PHE A 123 -1.81 -1.50 -9.03
N LEU A 124 -0.73 -1.89 -9.71
CA LEU A 124 -0.45 -1.47 -11.09
C LEU A 124 -1.55 -1.91 -12.07
N ALA A 125 -2.08 -3.14 -11.90
CA ALA A 125 -3.21 -3.61 -12.70
C ALA A 125 -4.45 -2.74 -12.48
N ILE A 126 -4.79 -2.43 -11.23
CA ILE A 126 -5.94 -1.57 -10.88
C ILE A 126 -5.79 -0.17 -11.47
N VAL A 127 -4.61 0.44 -11.34
CA VAL A 127 -4.33 1.77 -11.91
C VAL A 127 -4.50 1.76 -13.43
N LYS A 128 -3.97 0.74 -14.12
CA LYS A 128 -4.11 0.59 -15.57
C LYS A 128 -5.57 0.40 -16.01
N MET A 129 -6.33 -0.42 -15.29
CA MET A 129 -7.74 -0.70 -15.59
C MET A 129 -8.66 0.50 -15.30
N THR A 130 -8.27 1.35 -14.35
CA THR A 130 -9.06 2.52 -13.93
C THR A 130 -8.71 3.78 -14.72
N ALA A 131 -7.56 3.82 -15.39
CA ALA A 131 -7.16 4.96 -16.20
C ALA A 131 -8.13 5.17 -17.38
N PRO A 132 -8.56 6.42 -17.67
CA PRO A 132 -9.36 6.70 -18.85
C PRO A 132 -8.55 6.35 -20.11
N ALA A 133 -9.23 5.81 -21.13
CA ALA A 133 -8.61 5.60 -22.44
C ALA A 133 -8.01 6.93 -22.93
N LYS A 134 -6.73 6.91 -23.35
CA LYS A 134 -6.12 8.08 -23.98
C LYS A 134 -6.93 8.40 -25.23
N SER A 135 -7.56 9.57 -25.25
CA SER A 135 -8.23 10.15 -26.41
C SER A 135 -7.22 10.60 -27.46
#